data_AF-A0A420YG79-F1
#
_entry.id   AF-A0A420YG79-F1
#
_cell.length_a   1.000
_cell.length_b   1.000
_cell.length_c   1.000
_cell.angle_alpha   90.00
_cell.angle_beta   90.00
_cell.angle_gamma   90.00
#
_symmetry.space_group_name_H-M   'P 1'
#
loop_
_entity.id
_entity.type
_entity.pdbx_description
1 polymer ?
#
loop_
_entity_poly.entity_id
_entity_poly.type
_entity_poly.pdbx_seq_one_letter_code
_entity_poly.pdbx_strand_id
1 'polypeptide(L)'
;MPVRIPAARASEVAIIGAAGVTSFAPFYMMLPGAEERLASQTVHWAPRWERNISFFRNPTEKSVQTVAPHIERAVKKFHSGGHWERAAVATHRNIQKRFPAKLAKPATEPK
;
A
#
# COMPACT_ATOMS: atom_id res chain seq x y z
N MET A 1 -11.83 -20.17 29.22
CA MET A 1 -12.37 -20.82 28.00
C MET A 1 -11.36 -20.62 26.88
N PRO A 2 -10.95 -21.66 26.13
CA PRO A 2 -10.03 -21.49 25.01
C PRO A 2 -10.72 -20.69 23.89
N VAL A 3 -10.13 -19.57 23.51
CA VAL A 3 -10.61 -18.73 22.41
C VAL A 3 -10.39 -19.50 21.10
N ARG A 4 -11.48 -19.93 20.45
CA ARG A 4 -11.42 -20.52 19.10
C ARG A 4 -11.23 -19.39 18.09
N ILE A 5 -10.01 -19.19 17.62
CA ILE A 5 -9.72 -18.29 16.50
C ILE A 5 -10.24 -18.98 15.23
N PRO A 6 -11.18 -18.37 14.48
CA PRO A 6 -11.64 -18.94 13.22
C PRO A 6 -10.45 -19.04 12.25
N ALA A 7 -10.35 -20.17 11.54
CA ALA A 7 -9.36 -20.31 10.47
C ALA A 7 -9.60 -19.20 9.43
N ALA A 8 -8.53 -18.53 9.02
CA ALA A 8 -8.60 -17.45 8.05
C ALA A 8 -9.26 -17.95 6.76
N ARG A 9 -10.21 -17.18 6.23
CA ARG A 9 -10.83 -17.49 4.94
C ARG A 9 -9.79 -17.39 3.83
N ALA A 10 -9.93 -18.18 2.77
CA ALA A 10 -9.02 -18.12 1.62
C ALA A 10 -8.90 -16.69 1.05
N SER A 11 -9.98 -15.90 1.10
CA SER A 11 -9.98 -14.48 0.73
C SER A 11 -9.11 -13.61 1.63
N GLU A 12 -9.11 -13.87 2.94
CA GLU A 12 -8.29 -13.12 3.90
C GLU A 12 -6.81 -13.46 3.70
N VAL A 13 -6.48 -14.73 3.50
CA VAL A 13 -5.12 -15.16 3.17
C VAL A 13 -4.65 -14.53 1.87
N ALA A 14 -5.50 -14.49 0.85
CA ALA A 14 -5.19 -13.83 -0.43
C ALA A 14 -4.95 -12.34 -0.26
N ILE A 15 -5.80 -11.63 0.50
CA ILE A 15 -5.64 -10.19 0.75
C ILE A 15 -4.37 -9.90 1.57
N ILE A 16 -4.11 -10.68 2.63
CA ILE A 16 -2.92 -10.53 3.47
C ILE A 16 -1.65 -10.83 2.65
N GLY A 17 -1.69 -11.88 1.83
CA GLY A 17 -0.60 -12.20 0.91
C GLY A 17 -0.36 -11.09 -0.11
N ALA A 18 -1.42 -10.57 -0.73
CA ALA A 18 -1.33 -9.47 -1.68
C ALA A 18 -0.75 -8.20 -1.02
N ALA A 19 -1.20 -7.85 0.18
CA ALA A 19 -0.69 -6.71 0.94
C ALA A 19 0.79 -6.87 1.32
N GLY A 20 1.22 -8.08 1.69
CA GLY A 20 2.62 -8.39 1.95
C GLY A 20 3.48 -8.20 0.70
N VAL A 21 3.08 -8.80 -0.42
CA VAL A 21 3.79 -8.69 -1.70
C VAL A 21 3.90 -7.23 -2.15
N THR A 22 2.81 -6.45 -2.08
CA THR A 22 2.83 -5.03 -2.49
C THR A 22 3.67 -4.16 -1.56
N SER A 23 3.67 -4.43 -0.25
CA SER A 23 4.50 -3.69 0.70
C SER A 23 6.00 -3.96 0.52
N PHE A 24 6.37 -5.18 0.10
CA PHE A 24 7.76 -5.57 -0.14
C PHE A 24 8.25 -5.32 -1.58
N ALA A 25 7.35 -5.08 -2.53
CA ALA A 25 7.69 -4.84 -3.92
C ALA A 25 8.73 -3.70 -4.14
N PRO A 26 8.67 -2.55 -3.44
CA PRO A 26 9.68 -1.50 -3.60
C PRO A 26 11.10 -1.95 -3.23
N PHE A 27 11.23 -2.79 -2.19
CA PHE A 27 12.51 -3.31 -1.75
C PHE A 27 13.08 -4.34 -2.72
N TYR A 28 12.20 -5.14 -3.34
CA TYR A 28 12.61 -6.06 -4.39
C TYR A 28 13.17 -5.31 -5.60
N MET A 29 12.52 -4.22 -6.01
CA MET A 29 12.95 -3.40 -7.16
C MET A 29 14.24 -2.61 -6.92
N MET A 30 14.63 -2.38 -5.66
CA MET A 30 15.92 -1.77 -5.33
C MET A 30 17.12 -2.72 -5.53
N LEU A 31 16.89 -4.02 -5.73
CA LEU A 31 17.96 -4.98 -5.99
C LEU A 31 18.45 -4.86 -7.44
N PRO A 32 19.78 -4.80 -7.68
CA PRO A 32 20.31 -4.79 -9.04
C PRO A 32 19.94 -6.09 -9.75
N GLY A 33 19.42 -5.99 -10.98
CA GLY A 33 18.98 -7.15 -11.76
C GLY A 33 17.57 -7.67 -11.45
N ALA A 34 16.79 -6.96 -10.62
CA ALA A 34 15.41 -7.33 -10.30
C ALA A 34 14.50 -7.27 -11.54
N GLU A 35 14.71 -6.30 -12.42
CA GLU A 35 13.90 -6.15 -13.63
C GLU A 35 14.15 -7.27 -14.64
N GLU A 36 15.40 -7.68 -14.87
CA GLU A 36 15.72 -8.79 -15.78
C GLU A 36 15.15 -10.12 -15.29
N ARG A 37 15.17 -10.35 -13.97
CA ARG A 37 14.60 -11.55 -13.36
C ARG A 37 13.07 -11.57 -13.47
N LEU A 38 12.44 -10.42 -13.23
CA LEU A 38 11.01 -10.27 -13.43
C LEU A 38 10.63 -10.46 -14.90
N ALA A 39 11.34 -9.82 -15.82
CA ALA A 39 11.12 -9.99 -17.26
C ALA A 39 11.25 -11.45 -17.71
N SER A 40 12.29 -12.15 -17.22
CA SER A 40 12.48 -13.57 -17.52
C SER A 40 11.33 -14.44 -16.99
N GLN A 41 10.79 -14.11 -15.82
CA GLN A 41 9.65 -14.82 -15.25
C GLN A 41 8.32 -14.45 -15.92
N THR A 42 8.12 -13.19 -16.31
CA THR A 42 6.87 -12.72 -16.95
C THR A 42 6.68 -13.33 -18.32
N VAL A 43 7.75 -13.56 -19.10
CA VAL A 43 7.66 -14.19 -20.42
C VAL A 43 6.94 -15.54 -20.41
N HIS A 44 7.02 -16.31 -19.31
CA HIS A 44 6.40 -17.63 -19.24
C HIS A 44 4.88 -17.60 -19.05
N TRP A 45 4.35 -16.59 -18.35
CA TRP A 45 2.93 -16.56 -17.98
C TRP A 45 2.17 -15.38 -18.56
N ALA A 46 2.85 -14.26 -18.88
CA ALA A 46 2.22 -13.06 -19.44
C ALA A 46 1.49 -13.33 -20.77
N PRO A 47 2.01 -14.13 -21.72
CA PRO A 47 1.27 -14.40 -22.96
C PRO A 47 -0.02 -15.20 -22.72
N ARG A 48 0.01 -16.12 -21.74
CA ARG A 48 -1.19 -16.89 -21.35
C ARG A 48 -2.17 -16.01 -20.59
N TRP A 49 -1.67 -15.07 -19.81
CA TRP A 49 -2.46 -14.06 -19.12
C TRP A 49 -3.18 -13.17 -20.12
N GLU A 50 -2.46 -12.56 -21.07
CA GLU A 50 -2.99 -11.73 -22.15
C GLU A 50 -4.10 -12.41 -22.95
N ARG A 51 -3.93 -13.69 -23.26
CA ARG A 51 -4.94 -14.50 -23.96
C ARG A 51 -6.22 -14.75 -23.14
N ASN A 52 -6.16 -14.68 -21.81
CA ASN A 52 -7.29 -15.00 -20.92
C ASN A 52 -7.91 -13.78 -20.22
N ILE A 53 -7.37 -12.57 -20.38
CA ILE A 53 -7.90 -11.36 -19.70
C ILE A 53 -9.34 -11.07 -20.14
N SER A 54 -9.69 -11.36 -21.40
CA SER A 54 -11.05 -11.15 -21.94
C SER A 54 -12.12 -11.92 -21.16
N PHE A 55 -11.79 -13.08 -20.58
CA PHE A 55 -12.71 -13.87 -19.75
C PHE A 55 -13.02 -13.18 -18.42
N PHE A 56 -12.00 -12.54 -17.82
CA PHE A 56 -12.14 -11.82 -16.57
C PHE A 56 -12.71 -10.41 -16.75
N ARG A 57 -12.60 -9.82 -17.95
CA ARG A 57 -13.05 -8.45 -18.21
C ARG A 57 -14.53 -8.22 -17.88
N ASN A 58 -15.44 -9.10 -18.34
CA ASN A 58 -16.88 -8.93 -18.13
C ASN A 58 -17.31 -9.00 -16.64
N PRO A 59 -16.90 -10.01 -15.84
CA PRO A 59 -17.15 -10.03 -14.41
C PRO A 59 -16.47 -8.86 -13.67
N THR A 60 -15.28 -8.46 -14.13
CA THR A 60 -14.51 -7.40 -13.48
C THR A 60 -15.18 -6.05 -13.70
N GLU A 61 -15.65 -5.72 -14.90
CA GLU A 61 -16.41 -4.48 -15.17
C GLU A 61 -17.63 -4.36 -14.23
N LYS A 62 -18.39 -5.44 -14.02
CA LYS A 62 -19.53 -5.45 -13.10
C LYS A 62 -19.11 -5.26 -11.63
N SER A 63 -18.01 -5.90 -11.22
CA SER A 63 -17.46 -5.74 -9.87
C SER A 63 -16.93 -4.32 -9.64
N VAL A 64 -16.25 -3.73 -10.63
CA VAL A 64 -15.70 -2.38 -10.59
C VAL A 64 -16.85 -1.37 -10.50
N GLN A 65 -17.92 -1.52 -11.28
CA GLN A 65 -19.11 -0.65 -11.18
C GLN A 65 -19.74 -0.68 -9.78
N THR A 66 -19.68 -1.82 -9.09
CA THR A 66 -20.24 -1.97 -7.74
C THR A 66 -19.32 -1.37 -6.67
N VAL A 67 -18.01 -1.54 -6.83
CA VAL A 67 -17.00 -1.15 -5.83
C VAL A 67 -16.55 0.31 -6.00
N ALA A 68 -16.49 0.83 -7.23
CA ALA A 68 -16.09 2.19 -7.56
C ALA A 68 -16.78 3.27 -6.69
N PRO A 69 -18.13 3.32 -6.56
CA PRO A 69 -18.78 4.34 -5.74
C PRO A 69 -18.43 4.23 -4.25
N HIS A 70 -18.10 3.02 -3.76
CA HIS A 70 -17.70 2.81 -2.37
C HIS A 70 -16.28 3.32 -2.13
N ILE A 71 -15.37 3.05 -3.07
CA ILE A 71 -14.01 3.59 -3.03
C ILE A 71 -14.03 5.11 -3.15
N GLU A 72 -14.80 5.67 -4.09
CA GLU A 72 -14.94 7.12 -4.23
C GLU A 72 -15.44 7.79 -2.95
N ARG A 73 -16.44 7.19 -2.28
CA ARG A 73 -16.91 7.68 -0.98
C ARG A 73 -15.84 7.56 0.10
N ALA A 74 -15.08 6.46 0.12
CA ALA A 74 -13.99 6.27 1.07
C ALA A 74 -12.89 7.31 0.84
N VAL A 75 -12.40 7.44 -0.39
CA VAL A 75 -11.40 8.44 -0.81
C VAL A 75 -11.90 9.85 -0.52
N LYS A 76 -13.15 10.17 -0.84
CA LYS A 76 -13.75 11.46 -0.52
C LYS A 76 -13.75 11.71 0.98
N LYS A 77 -14.10 10.73 1.82
CA LYS A 77 -14.00 10.86 3.29
C LYS A 77 -12.55 11.04 3.76
N PHE A 78 -11.62 10.29 3.18
CA PHE A 78 -10.19 10.43 3.46
C PHE A 78 -9.64 11.81 3.07
N HIS A 79 -10.14 12.41 1.98
CA HIS A 79 -9.70 13.70 1.49
C HIS A 79 -10.44 14.88 2.14
N SER A 80 -11.74 14.75 2.41
CA SER A 80 -12.61 15.83 2.87
C SER A 80 -12.51 16.11 4.36
N GLY A 81 -12.09 15.13 5.15
CA GLY A 81 -11.82 15.40 6.55
C GLY A 81 -10.33 15.69 6.73
N GLY A 82 -10.00 16.80 7.36
CA GLY A 82 -8.64 17.12 7.82
C GLY A 82 -8.12 16.17 8.91
N HIS A 83 -8.45 14.87 8.82
CA HIS A 83 -7.94 13.79 9.66
C HIS A 83 -6.43 13.68 9.49
N TRP A 84 -5.92 13.83 8.26
CA TRP A 84 -4.49 13.79 7.97
C TRP A 84 -3.77 15.05 8.43
N GLU A 85 -4.35 16.23 8.25
CA GLU A 85 -3.80 17.46 8.84
C GLU A 85 -3.77 17.37 10.37
N ARG A 86 -4.85 16.89 11.00
CA ARG A 86 -4.90 16.68 12.44
C ARG A 86 -3.91 15.61 12.90
N ALA A 87 -3.78 14.51 12.17
CA ALA A 87 -2.82 13.46 12.46
C ALA A 87 -1.37 13.95 12.29
N ALA A 88 -1.08 14.72 11.24
CA ALA A 88 0.22 15.33 11.00
C ALA A 88 0.56 16.33 12.12
N VAL A 89 -0.37 17.20 12.50
CA VAL A 89 -0.18 18.16 13.61
C VAL A 89 -0.04 17.45 14.96
N ALA A 90 -0.83 16.42 15.23
CA ALA A 90 -0.71 15.62 16.46
C ALA A 90 0.63 14.88 16.52
N THR A 91 1.07 14.31 15.40
CA THR A 91 2.35 13.63 15.29
C THR A 91 3.50 14.63 15.45
N HIS A 92 3.43 15.80 14.81
CA HIS A 92 4.39 16.88 14.95
C HIS A 92 4.51 17.36 16.40
N ARG A 93 3.38 17.58 17.08
CA ARG A 93 3.36 17.92 18.52
C ARG A 93 3.98 16.82 19.38
N ASN A 94 3.71 15.55 19.08
CA ASN A 94 4.28 14.43 19.82
C ASN A 94 5.78 14.26 19.57
N ILE A 95 6.25 14.50 18.35
CA ILE A 95 7.68 14.51 17.99
C ILE A 95 8.38 15.67 18.70
N GLN A 96 7.84 16.89 18.67
CA GLN A 96 8.42 18.02 19.39
C GLN A 96 8.48 17.79 20.91
N LYS A 97 7.45 17.17 21.49
CA LYS A 97 7.45 16.79 22.91
C LYS A 97 8.49 15.71 23.25
N ARG A 98 8.69 14.73 22.36
CA ARG A 98 9.67 13.64 22.55
C ARG A 98 11.10 14.07 22.24
N PHE A 99 11.29 15.08 21.39
CA PHE A 99 12.59 15.62 20.99
C PHE A 99 12.66 17.13 21.25
N PRO A 100 12.79 17.56 22.52
CA PRO A 100 12.95 18.97 22.83
C PRO A 100 14.29 19.49 22.27
N ALA A 101 14.19 20.34 21.26
CA ALA A 101 15.16 21.37 20.83
C ALA A 101 16.66 21.09 21.03
N LYS A 102 17.16 19.90 20.66
CA LYS A 102 18.60 19.61 20.61
C LYS A 102 19.13 19.28 19.20
N LEU A 103 18.41 19.69 18.16
CA LEU A 103 18.92 19.66 16.78
C LEU A 103 19.03 21.06 16.13
N ALA A 104 18.68 22.13 16.84
CA ALA A 104 19.04 23.49 16.45
C ALA A 104 20.46 23.80 16.93
N LYS A 105 21.47 23.18 16.32
CA LYS A 105 22.85 23.67 16.44
C LYS A 105 23.04 24.71 15.34
N PRO A 106 23.25 26.00 15.64
CA PRO A 106 23.52 27.00 14.61
C PRO A 106 24.90 26.68 14.01
N ALA A 107 24.92 26.22 12.76
CA ALA A 107 26.14 26.14 12.00
C ALA A 107 26.46 27.54 11.45
N THR A 108 27.54 28.11 11.97
CA THR A 108 28.47 29.06 11.34
C THR A 108 28.00 30.50 11.10
N GLU A 109 28.38 31.39 12.02
CA GLU A 109 28.91 32.72 11.66
C GLU A 109 30.35 32.55 11.14
N PRO A 110 30.72 33.21 10.02
CA PRO A 110 32.09 33.61 9.77
C PRO A 110 32.26 35.13 9.89
N LYS A 111 33.43 35.48 10.44
CA LYS A 111 34.00 36.79 10.76
C LYS A 111 33.92 37.84 9.66
#